data_AF-M1CFW3-F1
#
_entry.id   AF-M1CFW3-F1
#
_cell.length_a   1.000
_cell.length_b   1.000
_cell.length_c   1.000
_cell.angle_alpha   90.00
_cell.angle_beta   90.00
_cell.angle_gamma   90.00
#
_symmetry.space_group_name_H-M   'P 1'
#
loop_
_entity.id
_entity.type
_entity.pdbx_description
1 polymer ?
#
loop_
_entity_poly.entity_id
_entity_poly.type
_entity_poly.pdbx_seq_one_letter_code
_entity_poly.pdbx_strand_id
1 'polypeptide(L)'
;MKAFEVGGTTLCLALFSDVTNSKELLDLMQSATLEPEVAFLNASLIPDVFPVLAAAHKTLVAKSRDSLTTRTLHSELVYNFSGSKHISESLKRCGIADNTSYILAARFGALADEVRRQYYVTKADFFVFFPDSNAVLLLCN
;
A
#
# COMPACT_ATOMS: atom_id res chain seq x y z
N MET A 1 0.12 -10.16 6.51
CA MET A 1 1.06 -9.53 5.56
C MET A 1 1.64 -10.60 4.67
N LYS A 2 1.76 -10.35 3.37
CA LYS A 2 2.29 -11.31 2.41
C LYS A 2 3.30 -10.62 1.49
N ALA A 3 4.46 -11.25 1.32
CA ALA A 3 5.52 -10.79 0.42
C ALA A 3 5.42 -11.50 -0.92
N PHE A 4 5.73 -10.78 -2.00
CA PHE A 4 5.73 -11.28 -3.37
C PHE A 4 7.01 -10.83 -4.07
N GLU A 5 7.60 -11.70 -4.89
CA GLU A 5 8.71 -11.33 -5.75
C GLU A 5 8.18 -10.76 -7.06
N VAL A 6 8.51 -9.51 -7.37
CA VAL A 6 8.06 -8.81 -8.57
C VAL A 6 9.25 -8.09 -9.19
N GLY A 7 9.58 -8.43 -10.44
CA GLY A 7 10.63 -7.71 -11.19
C GLY A 7 12.01 -7.68 -10.49
N GLY A 8 12.35 -8.70 -9.71
CA GLY A 8 13.61 -8.77 -8.95
C GLY A 8 13.61 -7.96 -7.65
N THR A 9 12.45 -7.53 -7.16
CA THR A 9 12.30 -6.83 -5.87
C THR A 9 11.09 -7.40 -5.11
N THR A 10 11.18 -7.45 -3.79
CA THR A 10 10.07 -7.87 -2.94
C THR A 10 9.02 -6.76 -2.81
N LEU A 11 7.75 -7.10 -3.03
CA LEU A 11 6.58 -6.28 -2.73
C LEU A 11 5.86 -6.87 -1.51
N CYS A 12 5.80 -6.12 -0.42
CA CYS A 12 5.05 -6.49 0.78
C CYS A 12 3.65 -5.87 0.74
N LEU A 13 2.63 -6.72 0.92
CA LEU A 13 1.22 -6.33 0.98
C LEU A 13 0.63 -6.58 2.38
N ALA A 14 -0.09 -5.59 2.90
CA ALA A 14 -0.85 -5.67 4.14
C ALA A 14 -2.28 -5.15 3.90
N LEU A 15 -3.27 -5.98 4.27
CA LEU A 15 -4.67 -5.63 4.20
C LEU A 15 -5.15 -5.19 5.58
N PHE A 16 -5.86 -4.07 5.62
CA PHE A 16 -6.50 -3.51 6.79
C PHE A 16 -8.01 -3.39 6.52
N SER A 17 -8.82 -3.82 7.47
CA SER A 17 -10.28 -3.65 7.49
C SER A 17 -10.68 -2.76 8.65
N ASP A 18 -11.90 -2.23 8.60
CA ASP A 18 -12.50 -1.42 9.67
C ASP A 18 -11.64 -0.22 10.08
N VAL A 19 -10.93 0.39 9.12
CA VAL A 19 -10.10 1.57 9.35
C VAL A 19 -10.99 2.77 9.66
N THR A 20 -10.71 3.45 10.79
CA THR A 20 -11.49 4.61 11.26
C THR A 20 -10.78 5.95 11.08
N ASN A 21 -9.48 5.95 10.81
CA ASN A 21 -8.65 7.15 10.71
C ASN A 21 -8.08 7.37 9.30
N SER A 22 -8.81 6.95 8.27
CA SER A 22 -8.43 7.11 6.85
C SER A 22 -8.18 8.57 6.45
N LYS A 23 -8.86 9.53 7.08
CA LYS A 23 -8.62 10.96 6.86
C LYS A 23 -7.23 11.40 7.31
N GLU A 24 -6.81 11.02 8.52
CA GLU A 24 -5.47 11.34 9.04
C GLU A 24 -4.39 10.71 8.17
N LEU A 25 -4.61 9.48 7.72
CA LEU A 25 -3.69 8.79 6.81
C LEU A 25 -3.56 9.52 5.48
N LEU A 26 -4.67 10.00 4.92
CA LEU A 26 -4.68 10.79 3.69
C LEU A 26 -3.91 12.11 3.88
N ASP A 27 -4.09 12.79 5.01
CA ASP A 27 -3.37 14.03 5.32
C ASP A 27 -1.85 13.79 5.49
N LEU A 28 -1.44 12.68 6.12
CA LEU A 28 -0.04 12.26 6.23
C LEU A 28 0.58 11.96 4.86
N MET A 29 -0.16 11.31 3.96
CA MET A 29 0.29 11.06 2.59
C MET A 29 0.45 12.36 1.80
N GLN A 30 -0.52 13.28 1.89
CA GLN A 30 -0.50 14.54 1.15
C GLN A 30 0.59 15.49 1.65
N SER A 31 0.89 15.46 2.95
CA SER A 31 2.01 16.20 3.55
C SER A 31 3.38 15.60 3.24
N ALA A 32 3.44 14.42 2.59
CA ALA A 32 4.67 13.70 2.27
C ALA A 32 5.57 13.43 3.50
N THR A 33 4.96 13.34 4.69
CA THR A 33 5.67 13.10 5.97
C THR A 33 5.77 11.61 6.33
N LEU A 34 5.18 10.75 5.50
CA LEU A 34 5.13 9.32 5.74
C LEU A 34 6.50 8.67 5.47
N GLU A 35 7.28 8.48 6.54
CA GLU A 35 8.57 7.79 6.48
C GLU A 35 8.51 6.44 7.21
N PRO A 36 8.94 5.34 6.55
CA PRO A 36 9.17 5.17 5.11
C PRO A 36 7.89 5.21 4.27
N GLU A 37 8.09 5.51 2.99
CA GLU A 37 7.02 5.65 2.00
C GLU A 37 6.26 4.34 1.75
N VAL A 38 4.93 4.44 1.61
CA VAL A 38 4.01 3.32 1.39
C VAL A 38 2.94 3.75 0.38
N ALA A 39 2.53 2.82 -0.50
CA ALA A 39 1.35 3.00 -1.35
C ALA A 39 0.11 2.50 -0.61
N PHE A 40 -0.91 3.34 -0.51
CA PHE A 40 -2.21 2.95 0.03
C PHE A 40 -3.25 2.91 -1.09
N LEU A 41 -3.87 1.75 -1.28
CA LEU A 41 -4.93 1.51 -2.25
C LEU A 41 -6.24 1.22 -1.52
N ASN A 42 -7.36 1.63 -2.11
CA ASN A 42 -8.67 1.20 -1.65
C ASN A 42 -8.86 -0.28 -1.99
N ALA A 43 -8.83 -1.15 -0.98
CA ALA A 43 -8.88 -2.60 -1.16
C ALA A 43 -10.23 -3.08 -1.72
N SER A 44 -11.30 -2.31 -1.54
CA SER A 44 -12.62 -2.64 -2.11
C SER A 44 -12.62 -2.65 -3.65
N LEU A 45 -11.61 -2.04 -4.28
CA LEU A 45 -11.47 -1.99 -5.74
C LEU A 45 -10.55 -3.10 -6.28
N ILE A 46 -10.01 -3.95 -5.41
CA ILE A 46 -8.99 -4.94 -5.74
C ILE A 46 -9.63 -6.34 -5.66
N PRO A 47 -10.06 -6.93 -6.80
CA PRO A 47 -10.74 -8.22 -6.79
C PRO A 47 -9.78 -9.39 -6.50
N ASP A 48 -8.50 -9.23 -6.84
CA ASP A 48 -7.45 -10.21 -6.60
C ASP A 48 -6.09 -9.51 -6.51
N VAL A 49 -5.09 -10.21 -6.00
CA VAL A 49 -3.71 -9.70 -5.89
C VAL A 49 -3.04 -9.53 -7.26
N PHE A 50 -3.42 -10.32 -8.27
CA PHE A 50 -2.75 -10.32 -9.56
C PHE A 50 -2.70 -8.92 -10.25
N PRO A 51 -3.80 -8.15 -10.35
CA PRO A 51 -3.77 -6.78 -10.85
C PRO A 51 -2.77 -5.86 -10.14
N VAL A 52 -2.62 -6.01 -8.82
CA VAL A 52 -1.65 -5.24 -8.03
C VAL A 52 -0.22 -5.64 -8.39
N LEU A 53 0.05 -6.93 -8.56
CA LEU A 53 1.37 -7.43 -8.98
C LEU A 53 1.72 -6.99 -10.40
N ALA A 54 0.75 -7.01 -11.32
CA ALA A 54 0.95 -6.53 -12.68
C ALA A 54 1.25 -5.03 -12.72
N ALA A 55 0.52 -4.23 -11.94
CA ALA A 55 0.80 -2.80 -11.78
C ALA A 55 2.18 -2.57 -11.15
N ALA A 56 2.56 -3.34 -10.13
CA ALA A 56 3.86 -3.28 -9.49
C ALA A 56 5.00 -3.59 -10.45
N HIS A 57 4.85 -4.62 -11.29
CA HIS A 57 5.82 -4.94 -12.32
C HIS A 57 6.00 -3.78 -13.31
N LYS A 58 4.89 -3.20 -13.80
CA LYS A 58 4.93 -2.03 -14.69
C LYS A 58 5.62 -0.84 -14.04
N THR A 59 5.33 -0.60 -12.76
CA THR A 59 5.94 0.44 -11.94
C THR A 59 7.46 0.26 -11.80
N LEU A 60 7.93 -0.98 -11.57
CA LEU A 60 9.36 -1.27 -11.51
C LEU A 60 10.05 -1.10 -12.86
N VAL A 61 9.40 -1.48 -13.96
CA VAL A 61 9.92 -1.24 -15.31
C VAL A 61 10.04 0.27 -15.58
N ALA A 62 9.03 1.06 -15.23
CA ALA A 62 9.08 2.51 -15.36
C ALA A 62 10.21 3.12 -14.52
N LYS A 63 10.41 2.65 -13.28
CA LYS A 63 11.53 3.04 -12.42
C LYS A 63 12.88 2.71 -13.04
N SER A 64 13.06 1.50 -13.58
CA SER A 64 14.33 1.08 -14.20
C SER A 64 14.72 1.90 -15.44
N ARG A 65 13.72 2.51 -16.08
CA ARG A 65 13.89 3.35 -17.28
C ARG A 65 13.91 4.84 -16.95
N ASP A 66 13.86 5.20 -15.67
CA ASP A 66 13.72 6.57 -15.20
C ASP A 66 12.56 7.32 -15.87
N SER A 67 11.45 6.61 -16.10
CA SER A 67 10.29 7.07 -16.85
C SER A 67 9.02 7.07 -15.99
N LEU A 68 9.16 7.37 -14.70
CA LEU A 68 8.02 7.49 -13.80
C LEU A 68 7.16 8.69 -14.21
N THR A 69 5.84 8.49 -14.22
CA THR A 69 4.90 9.56 -14.53
C THR A 69 4.57 10.39 -13.29
N THR A 70 4.58 9.73 -12.14
CA THR A 70 4.34 10.31 -10.82
C THR A 70 5.65 10.62 -10.09
N ARG A 71 5.54 11.30 -8.94
CA ARG A 71 6.71 11.76 -8.17
C ARG A 71 7.46 10.62 -7.48
N THR A 72 6.79 9.51 -7.18
CA THR A 72 7.35 8.47 -6.31
C THR A 72 6.99 7.07 -6.80
N LEU A 73 7.78 6.08 -6.40
CA LEU A 73 7.53 4.69 -6.79
C LEU A 73 6.17 4.18 -6.29
N HIS A 74 5.76 4.62 -5.10
CA HIS A 74 4.53 4.18 -4.45
C HIS A 74 3.29 4.85 -5.06
N SER A 75 3.36 6.15 -5.38
CA SER A 75 2.28 6.81 -6.14
C SER A 75 2.16 6.27 -7.57
N GLU A 76 3.27 5.85 -8.18
CA GLU A 76 3.28 5.22 -9.51
C GLU A 76 2.54 3.88 -9.49
N LEU A 77 2.66 3.10 -8.41
CA LEU A 77 1.89 1.86 -8.24
C LEU A 77 0.38 2.11 -8.30
N VAL A 78 -0.11 3.10 -7.55
CA VAL A 78 -1.55 3.47 -7.55
C VAL A 78 -1.97 3.98 -8.93
N TYR A 79 -1.13 4.79 -9.58
CA TYR A 79 -1.35 5.28 -10.93
C TYR A 79 -1.44 4.14 -11.96
N ASN A 80 -0.49 3.21 -11.95
CA ASN A 80 -0.47 2.08 -12.88
C ASN A 80 -1.61 1.09 -12.63
N PHE A 81 -2.05 0.94 -11.38
CA PHE A 81 -3.21 0.12 -11.03
C PHE A 81 -4.52 0.71 -11.59
N SER A 82 -4.65 2.04 -11.66
CA SER A 82 -5.89 2.68 -12.12
C SER A 82 -6.21 2.43 -13.60
N GLY A 83 -5.20 2.13 -14.42
CA GLY A 83 -5.32 2.03 -15.87
C GLY A 83 -5.65 3.35 -16.58
N SER A 84 -5.62 4.48 -15.88
CA SER A 84 -5.91 5.82 -16.41
C SER A 84 -4.64 6.55 -16.83
N LYS A 85 -4.80 7.57 -17.69
CA LYS A 85 -3.73 8.51 -18.05
C LYS A 85 -3.68 9.75 -17.15
N HIS A 86 -4.72 9.96 -16.33
CA HIS A 86 -4.84 11.15 -15.47
C HIS A 86 -4.35 10.85 -14.05
N ILE A 87 -3.25 11.47 -13.64
CA ILE A 87 -2.60 11.22 -12.34
C ILE A 87 -3.58 11.48 -11.19
N SER A 88 -4.14 12.69 -11.11
CA SER A 88 -5.01 13.09 -9.98
C SER A 88 -6.24 12.19 -9.84
N GLU A 89 -6.88 11.85 -10.97
CA GLU A 89 -8.05 10.97 -10.96
C GLU A 89 -7.68 9.53 -10.56
N SER A 90 -6.49 9.07 -10.94
CA SER A 90 -5.99 7.75 -10.55
C SER A 90 -5.80 7.63 -9.05
N LEU A 91 -5.14 8.62 -8.45
CA LEU A 91 -4.89 8.66 -7.01
C LEU A 91 -6.19 8.80 -6.23
N LYS A 92 -7.13 9.62 -6.71
CA LYS A 92 -8.44 9.81 -6.08
C LYS A 92 -9.33 8.57 -6.14
N ARG A 93 -9.35 7.86 -7.27
CA ARG A 93 -10.21 6.67 -7.44
C ARG A 93 -9.62 5.43 -6.79
N CYS A 94 -8.34 5.17 -7.00
CA CYS A 94 -7.71 3.91 -6.62
C CYS A 94 -6.92 3.99 -5.32
N GLY A 95 -6.54 5.19 -4.89
CA GLY A 95 -5.98 5.44 -3.57
C GLY A 95 -7.05 5.47 -2.48
N ILE A 96 -6.65 5.87 -1.29
CA ILE A 96 -7.57 6.04 -0.16
C ILE A 96 -8.26 7.41 -0.17
N ALA A 97 -9.45 7.46 0.39
CA ALA A 97 -10.24 8.65 0.67
C ALA A 97 -10.50 8.79 2.17
N ASP A 98 -11.08 9.91 2.58
CA ASP A 98 -11.38 10.23 3.98
C ASP A 98 -12.28 9.19 4.69
N ASN A 99 -13.07 8.43 3.93
CA ASN A 99 -14.01 7.42 4.42
C ASN A 99 -13.64 5.97 4.04
N THR A 100 -12.38 5.70 3.69
CA THR A 100 -11.97 4.36 3.25
C THR A 100 -11.78 3.39 4.41
N SER A 101 -12.66 2.40 4.52
CA SER A 101 -12.60 1.38 5.59
C SER A 101 -11.71 0.19 5.27
N TYR A 102 -11.44 -0.09 3.99
CA TYR A 102 -10.60 -1.20 3.54
C TYR A 102 -9.38 -0.68 2.80
N ILE A 103 -8.20 -0.90 3.37
CA ILE A 103 -6.95 -0.34 2.85
C ILE A 103 -5.98 -1.48 2.56
N LEU A 104 -5.43 -1.49 1.34
CA LEU A 104 -4.28 -2.31 1.00
C LEU A 104 -3.04 -1.42 1.01
N ALA A 105 -2.14 -1.67 1.95
CA ALA A 105 -0.82 -1.06 1.95
C ALA A 105 0.17 -1.93 1.15
N ALA A 106 0.95 -1.28 0.29
CA ALA A 106 1.93 -1.90 -0.55
C ALA A 106 3.27 -1.17 -0.46
N ARG A 107 4.35 -1.91 -0.22
CA ARG A 107 5.70 -1.35 -0.09
C ARG A 107 6.73 -2.20 -0.83
N PHE A 108 7.59 -1.53 -1.58
CA PHE A 108 8.71 -2.16 -2.30
C PHE A 108 9.96 -2.28 -1.43
N GLY A 109 10.74 -3.34 -1.66
CA GLY A 109 12.10 -3.50 -1.13
C GLY A 109 12.15 -3.67 0.39
N ALA A 110 11.04 -4.04 1.02
CA ALA A 110 10.97 -4.23 2.45
C ALA A 110 10.85 -5.72 2.79
N LEU A 111 11.62 -6.17 3.78
CA LEU A 111 11.47 -7.50 4.36
C LEU A 111 10.20 -7.52 5.22
N ALA A 112 9.45 -8.61 5.17
CA ALA A 112 8.17 -8.73 5.87
C ALA A 112 8.26 -8.36 7.37
N ASP A 113 9.41 -8.58 8.01
CA ASP A 113 9.65 -8.26 9.42
C ASP A 113 9.85 -6.76 9.69
N GLU A 114 10.45 -6.00 8.77
CA GLU A 114 10.61 -4.55 8.91
C GLU A 114 9.27 -3.84 8.80
N VAL A 115 8.47 -4.28 7.83
CA VAL A 115 7.12 -3.78 7.60
C VAL A 115 6.22 -4.15 8.78
N ARG A 116 6.39 -5.35 9.36
CA ARG A 116 5.67 -5.79 10.57
C ARG A 116 6.02 -4.91 11.76
N ARG A 117 7.30 -4.65 12.08
CA ARG A 117 7.66 -3.79 13.22
C ARG A 117 7.16 -2.35 13.05
N GLN A 118 7.20 -1.81 11.85
CA GLN A 118 6.75 -0.45 11.60
C GLN A 118 5.24 -0.27 11.78
N TYR A 119 4.43 -1.19 11.24
CA TYR A 119 2.97 -1.16 11.45
C TYR A 119 2.57 -1.50 12.90
N TYR A 120 3.47 -2.11 13.69
CA TYR A 120 3.26 -2.30 15.13
C TYR A 120 3.59 -1.03 15.95
N VAL A 121 4.49 -0.17 15.50
CA VAL A 121 4.80 1.12 16.15
C VAL A 121 3.72 2.16 15.84
N THR A 122 3.24 2.23 14.60
CA THR A 122 2.08 3.10 14.28
C THR A 122 0.78 2.63 14.91
N LYS A 123 0.73 1.40 15.45
CA LYS A 123 -0.39 0.83 16.21
C LYS A 123 -0.72 1.58 17.50
N ALA A 124 0.17 2.45 17.99
CA ALA A 124 -0.13 3.36 19.10
C ALA A 124 -1.03 4.55 18.68
N ASP A 125 -1.03 4.90 17.39
CA ASP A 125 -1.83 6.02 16.83
C ASP A 125 -2.88 5.55 15.79
N PHE A 126 -2.75 4.34 15.24
CA PHE A 126 -3.65 3.75 14.25
C PHE A 126 -4.33 2.49 14.81
N PHE A 127 -5.57 2.62 15.29
CA PHE A 127 -6.41 1.48 15.68
C PHE A 127 -6.73 0.60 14.45
N VAL A 128 -6.26 -0.66 14.46
CA VAL A 128 -6.79 -1.72 13.60
C VAL A 128 -7.00 -2.97 14.44
N PHE A 129 -8.28 -3.35 14.59
CA PHE A 129 -8.73 -4.57 15.26
C PHE A 129 -8.61 -5.76 14.30
N PHE A 130 -8.21 -6.93 14.80
CA PHE A 130 -8.40 -8.22 14.13
C PHE A 130 -9.33 -9.07 15.00
N PRO A 131 -10.61 -9.27 14.65
CA PRO A 131 -11.43 -10.32 15.23
C PRO A 131 -11.49 -11.49 14.23
N ASP A 132 -10.67 -12.51 14.48
CA ASP A 132 -10.82 -13.90 14.00
C ASP A 132 -10.75 -14.15 12.47
N SER A 133 -10.12 -15.19 11.91
CA SER A 133 -9.33 -16.32 12.38
C SER A 133 -8.59 -16.85 11.13
N ASN A 134 -7.35 -17.36 11.28
CA ASN A 134 -6.48 -17.97 10.25
C ASN A 134 -5.46 -17.10 9.48
N ALA A 135 -4.78 -16.15 10.13
CA ALA A 135 -3.57 -15.54 9.58
C ALA A 135 -2.40 -15.59 10.58
N VAL A 136 -1.68 -16.73 10.56
CA VAL A 136 -0.35 -17.04 11.11
C VAL A 136 0.19 -16.06 12.18
N LEU A 137 -0.07 -16.48 13.42
CA LEU A 137 0.69 -16.20 14.62
C LEU A 137 2.15 -16.67 14.48
N LEU A 138 3.09 -15.90 15.03
CA LEU A 138 4.39 -16.25 15.63
C LEU A 138 5.07 -14.89 15.87
N LEU A 139 5.45 -14.42 17.05
CA LEU A 139 5.34 -14.87 18.44
C LEU A 139 5.31 -13.59 19.30
N CYS A 140 4.47 -13.55 20.35
CA CYS A 140 4.89 -13.35 21.74
C CYS A 140 6.41 -13.26 21.97
N ASN A 141 6.85 -12.10 22.44
CA ASN A 141 7.28 -11.96 23.84
C ASN A 141 6.98 -10.54 24.30
#